data_AF-A0A354JV34-F1
#
_entry.id   AF-A0A354JV34-F1
#
_cell.length_a   1.000
_cell.length_b   1.000
_cell.length_c   1.000
_cell.angle_alpha   90.00
_cell.angle_beta   90.00
_cell.angle_gamma   90.00
#
_symmetry.space_group_name_H-M   'P 1'
#
loop_
_entity.id
_entity.type
_entity.pdbx_description
1 polymer ?
#
loop_
_entity_poly.entity_id
_entity_poly.type
_entity_poly.pdbx_seq_one_letter_code
_entity_poly.pdbx_strand_id
1 'polypeptide(L)'
;MVDAKFYTKGKLPEYLDVNSYDYFMDNTGFTLNLNSIAARVDSANYLTGFNATIDFSPGKKLTVTNLSLQLPAYNINLKDGFLKVNVLGQVSEPDKMDVRVDTIHLALGNSSFSSKLKFKNMKNPVFKADSRVYIDLDEVSPFIPDTLV
;
A
#
# COMPACT_ATOMS: atom_id res chain seq x y z
N MET A 1 9.16 -16.73 2.39
CA MET A 1 8.05 -17.47 3.03
C MET A 1 6.81 -16.60 2.98
N VAL A 2 5.66 -17.20 2.66
CA VAL A 2 4.36 -16.52 2.61
C VAL A 2 3.45 -17.18 3.64
N ASP A 3 2.90 -16.41 4.57
CA ASP A 3 1.91 -16.86 5.54
C ASP A 3 0.65 -16.01 5.37
N ALA A 4 -0.50 -16.67 5.22
CA ALA A 4 -1.76 -16.00 4.99
C ALA A 4 -2.81 -16.54 5.97
N LYS A 5 -3.47 -15.62 6.67
CA LYS A 5 -4.54 -15.93 7.63
C LYS A 5 -5.77 -15.14 7.25
N PHE A 6 -6.90 -15.83 7.21
CA PHE A 6 -8.20 -15.23 6.91
C PHE A 6 -9.13 -15.53 8.08
N TYR A 7 -9.96 -14.56 8.44
CA TYR A 7 -11.03 -14.76 9.39
C TYR A 7 -12.28 -14.06 8.88
N THR A 8 -13.43 -14.69 9.07
CA THR A 8 -14.72 -14.11 8.73
C THR A 8 -15.67 -14.34 9.89
N LYS A 9 -16.59 -13.41 10.11
CA LYS A 9 -17.64 -13.51 11.13
C LYS A 9 -19.01 -13.36 10.47
N GLY A 10 -20.04 -13.82 11.17
CA GLY A 10 -21.43 -13.72 10.69
C GLY A 10 -21.87 -14.95 9.90
N LYS A 11 -22.99 -14.81 9.20
CA LYS A 11 -23.61 -15.87 8.39
C LYS A 11 -23.43 -15.53 6.93
N LEU A 12 -22.94 -16.49 6.15
CA LEU A 12 -22.85 -16.32 4.70
C LEU A 12 -24.24 -15.92 4.16
N PRO A 13 -24.35 -14.83 3.39
CA PRO A 13 -25.61 -14.44 2.78
C PRO A 13 -26.17 -15.56 1.91
N GLU A 14 -27.50 -15.71 1.90
CA GLU A 14 -28.19 -16.74 1.11
C GLU A 14 -28.01 -16.53 -0.41
N TYR A 15 -27.85 -15.26 -0.82
CA TYR A 15 -27.60 -14.87 -2.20
C TYR A 15 -26.31 -14.05 -2.27
N LEU A 16 -25.42 -14.44 -3.18
CA LEU A 16 -24.23 -13.67 -3.53
C LEU A 16 -24.54 -12.84 -4.78
N ASP A 17 -24.48 -11.54 -4.65
CA ASP A 17 -24.72 -10.55 -5.70
C ASP A 17 -23.60 -9.49 -5.73
N VAL A 18 -23.77 -8.49 -6.60
CA VAL A 18 -22.85 -7.36 -6.73
C VAL A 18 -22.73 -6.48 -5.49
N ASN A 19 -23.60 -6.63 -4.49
CA ASN A 19 -23.54 -5.89 -3.23
C ASN A 19 -22.87 -6.71 -2.11
N SER A 20 -22.61 -8.00 -2.36
CA SER A 20 -21.99 -8.89 -1.38
C SER A 20 -20.53 -8.51 -1.06
N TYR A 21 -19.88 -7.70 -1.90
CA TYR A 21 -18.54 -7.17 -1.60
C TYR A 21 -18.53 -6.33 -0.32
N ASP A 22 -19.55 -5.50 -0.09
CA ASP A 22 -19.63 -4.70 1.15
C ASP A 22 -19.76 -5.60 2.38
N TYR A 23 -20.58 -6.66 2.28
CA TYR A 23 -20.69 -7.67 3.34
C TYR A 23 -19.33 -8.29 3.66
N PHE A 24 -18.57 -8.75 2.66
CA PHE A 24 -17.27 -9.36 2.91
C PHE A 24 -16.25 -8.34 3.45
N MET A 25 -16.23 -7.11 2.96
CA MET A 25 -15.30 -6.09 3.46
C MET A 25 -15.62 -5.62 4.89
N ASP A 26 -16.87 -5.79 5.34
CA ASP A 26 -17.31 -5.46 6.69
C ASP A 26 -17.23 -6.64 7.68
N ASN A 27 -17.01 -7.86 7.19
CA ASN A 27 -17.02 -9.08 8.02
C ASN A 27 -15.77 -9.94 7.92
N THR A 28 -14.96 -9.77 6.88
CA THR A 28 -13.74 -10.55 6.66
C THR A 28 -12.52 -9.69 6.95
N GLY A 29 -11.55 -10.27 7.65
CA GLY A 29 -10.22 -9.74 7.75
C GLY A 29 -9.21 -10.75 7.24
N PHE A 30 -8.03 -10.25 6.86
CA PHE A 30 -6.91 -11.09 6.52
C PHE A 30 -5.59 -10.46 6.96
N THR A 31 -4.63 -11.32 7.26
CA THR A 31 -3.24 -10.95 7.49
C THR A 31 -2.39 -11.73 6.50
N LEU A 32 -1.55 -11.04 5.75
CA LEU A 32 -0.59 -11.64 4.82
C LEU A 32 0.81 -11.19 5.23
N ASN A 33 1.65 -12.14 5.60
CA ASN A 33 3.05 -11.94 5.90
C ASN A 33 3.90 -12.43 4.73
N LEU A 34 4.67 -11.51 4.16
CA LEU A 34 5.64 -11.75 3.09
C LEU A 34 7.01 -11.57 3.72
N ASN A 35 7.80 -12.65 3.76
CA ASN A 35 9.11 -12.64 4.40
C ASN A 35 10.19 -13.08 3.41
N SER A 36 11.20 -12.23 3.21
CA SER A 36 12.37 -12.46 2.38
C SER A 36 12.01 -12.92 0.97
N ILE A 37 11.02 -12.28 0.35
CA ILE A 37 10.68 -12.56 -1.04
C ILE A 37 11.79 -11.99 -1.94
N ALA A 38 12.20 -12.80 -2.91
CA ALA A 38 13.10 -12.40 -3.97
C ALA A 38 12.40 -12.62 -5.31
N ALA A 39 12.51 -11.66 -6.21
CA ALA A 39 11.88 -11.72 -7.52
C ALA A 39 12.79 -11.08 -8.57
N ARG A 40 12.79 -11.64 -9.77
CA ARG A 40 13.38 -10.98 -10.94
C ARG A 40 12.44 -9.88 -11.39
N VAL A 41 12.96 -8.66 -11.47
CA VAL A 41 12.23 -7.50 -12.01
C VAL A 41 12.39 -7.46 -13.53
N ASP A 42 13.59 -7.74 -14.03
CA ASP A 42 13.89 -7.88 -15.45
C ASP A 42 15.04 -8.90 -15.70
N SER A 43 15.64 -8.86 -16.90
CA SER A 43 16.72 -9.77 -17.28
C SER A 43 17.95 -9.65 -16.37
N ALA A 44 18.24 -8.45 -15.84
CA ALA A 44 19.44 -8.13 -15.08
C ALA A 44 19.17 -7.81 -13.59
N ASN A 45 17.96 -7.38 -13.25
CA ASN A 45 17.64 -6.81 -11.96
C ASN A 45 16.83 -7.78 -11.08
N TYR A 46 17.26 -7.88 -9.82
CA TYR A 46 16.66 -8.72 -8.80
C TYR A 46 16.26 -7.84 -7.63
N LEU A 47 15.00 -7.98 -7.22
CA LEU A 47 14.52 -7.51 -5.94
C LEU A 47 14.78 -8.60 -4.92
N THR A 48 15.35 -8.24 -3.78
CA THR A 48 15.66 -9.15 -2.68
C THR A 48 15.18 -8.58 -1.36
N GLY A 49 15.00 -9.46 -0.37
CA GLY A 49 14.65 -9.03 0.99
C GLY A 49 13.31 -8.31 1.08
N PHE A 50 12.37 -8.60 0.17
CA PHE A 50 11.05 -8.00 0.25
C PHE A 50 10.29 -8.58 1.44
N ASN A 51 10.02 -7.73 2.42
CA ASN A 51 9.20 -8.02 3.59
C ASN A 51 8.00 -7.08 3.60
N ALA A 52 6.85 -7.60 4.03
CA ALA A 52 5.68 -6.80 4.31
C ALA A 52 4.69 -7.60 5.17
N THR A 53 4.06 -6.94 6.13
CA THR A 53 2.87 -7.45 6.81
C THR A 53 1.68 -6.60 6.34
N ILE A 54 0.73 -7.25 5.66
CA ILE A 54 -0.47 -6.62 5.12
C ILE A 54 -1.66 -7.11 5.94
N ASP A 55 -2.28 -6.18 6.67
CA ASP A 55 -3.45 -6.44 7.50
C ASP A 55 -4.65 -5.71 6.92
N PHE A 56 -5.68 -6.47 6.54
CA PHE A 56 -7.00 -5.96 6.28
C PHE A 56 -7.92 -6.36 7.43
N SER A 57 -8.61 -5.38 8.01
CA SER A 57 -9.57 -5.61 9.08
C SER A 57 -11.00 -5.27 8.64
N PRO A 58 -12.00 -5.97 9.19
CA PRO A 58 -13.41 -5.65 8.98
C PRO A 58 -13.69 -4.15 9.19
N GLY A 59 -14.50 -3.59 8.30
CA GLY A 59 -14.73 -2.14 8.24
C GLY A 59 -13.71 -1.42 7.34
N LYS A 60 -13.19 -2.14 6.34
CA LYS A 60 -12.46 -1.61 5.19
C LYS A 60 -11.17 -0.84 5.54
N LYS A 61 -10.42 -1.32 6.54
CA LYS A 61 -9.13 -0.73 6.92
C LYS A 61 -7.98 -1.64 6.52
N LEU A 62 -7.03 -1.08 5.78
CA LEU A 62 -5.82 -1.74 5.31
C LEU A 62 -4.61 -1.08 5.96
N THR A 63 -3.73 -1.89 6.52
CA THR A 63 -2.42 -1.45 7.04
C THR A 63 -1.34 -2.29 6.38
N VAL A 64 -0.27 -1.66 5.93
CA VAL A 64 0.97 -2.33 5.54
C VAL A 64 2.06 -1.84 6.48
N THR A 65 2.72 -2.77 7.15
CA THR A 65 3.83 -2.51 8.06
C THR A 65 5.03 -3.35 7.65
N ASN A 66 6.20 -3.02 8.20
CA ASN A 66 7.46 -3.73 7.94
C ASN A 66 7.77 -3.84 6.45
N LEU A 67 7.34 -2.85 5.64
CA LEU A 67 7.62 -2.84 4.22
C LEU A 67 9.10 -2.52 4.02
N SER A 68 9.86 -3.52 3.59
CA SER A 68 11.28 -3.37 3.26
C SER A 68 11.58 -4.06 1.96
N LEU A 69 12.53 -3.55 1.18
CA LEU A 69 13.06 -4.24 0.00
C LEU A 69 14.44 -3.70 -0.36
N GLN A 70 15.17 -4.47 -1.16
CA GLN A 70 16.40 -4.04 -1.78
C GLN A 70 16.31 -4.26 -3.29
N LEU A 71 16.65 -3.23 -4.06
CA LEU A 71 17.00 -3.36 -5.47
C LEU A 71 18.44 -2.86 -5.65
N PRO A 72 19.43 -3.76 -5.54
CA PRO A 72 20.85 -3.40 -5.56
C PRO A 72 21.28 -2.67 -6.84
N ALA A 73 20.71 -3.03 -7.98
CA ALA A 73 21.05 -2.44 -9.27
C ALA A 73 20.76 -0.92 -9.34
N TYR A 74 19.83 -0.45 -8.52
CA TYR A 74 19.49 0.96 -8.41
C TYR A 74 19.97 1.57 -7.08
N ASN A 75 20.77 0.85 -6.29
CA ASN A 75 21.14 1.27 -4.93
C ASN A 75 19.91 1.63 -4.05
N ILE A 76 18.76 1.00 -4.33
CA ILE A 76 17.52 1.26 -3.60
C ILE A 76 17.46 0.31 -2.40
N ASN A 77 17.30 0.89 -1.21
CA ASN A 77 17.11 0.16 0.04
C ASN A 77 15.96 0.79 0.81
N LEU A 78 14.76 0.24 0.64
CA LEU A 78 13.58 0.67 1.37
C LEU A 78 13.57 -0.02 2.73
N LYS A 79 13.48 0.77 3.79
CA LYS A 79 13.30 0.27 5.16
C LYS A 79 12.09 0.93 5.80
N ASP A 80 11.48 0.20 6.73
CA ASP A 80 10.45 0.71 7.63
C ASP A 80 9.28 1.42 6.93
N GLY A 81 8.92 0.94 5.74
CA GLY A 81 7.78 1.45 5.00
C GLY A 81 6.47 1.16 5.73
N PHE A 82 5.59 2.15 5.74
CA PHE A 82 4.31 2.09 6.42
C PHE A 82 3.21 2.72 5.56
N LEU A 83 2.07 2.04 5.48
CA LEU A 83 0.88 2.52 4.80
C LEU A 83 -0.34 2.24 5.67
N LYS A 84 -1.21 3.23 5.82
CA LYS A 84 -2.52 3.05 6.46
C LYS A 84 -3.61 3.68 5.62
N VAL A 85 -4.58 2.86 5.21
CA VAL A 85 -5.71 3.24 4.38
C VAL A 85 -7.01 2.86 5.08
N ASN A 86 -7.99 3.75 5.04
CA ASN A 86 -9.36 3.46 5.43
C ASN A 86 -10.28 3.81 4.25
N VAL A 87 -11.14 2.88 3.89
CA VAL A 87 -12.26 3.14 2.99
C VAL A 87 -13.50 3.41 3.83
N LEU A 88 -14.24 4.47 3.52
CA LEU A 88 -15.47 4.84 4.21
C LEU A 88 -16.63 4.76 3.22
N GLY A 89 -17.81 4.39 3.74
CA GLY A 89 -19.00 4.18 2.92
C GLY A 89 -19.09 2.77 2.34
N GLN A 90 -19.81 2.66 1.23
CA GLN A 90 -20.10 1.42 0.53
C GLN A 90 -19.31 1.37 -0.77
N VAL A 91 -18.62 0.25 -1.01
CA VAL A 91 -17.85 0.03 -2.24
C VAL A 91 -18.79 -0.24 -3.42
N SER A 92 -19.98 -0.79 -3.16
CA SER A 92 -21.04 -0.93 -4.17
C SER A 92 -21.60 0.42 -4.65
N GLU A 93 -21.40 1.50 -3.90
CA GLU A 93 -21.88 2.85 -4.23
C GLU A 93 -20.69 3.85 -4.32
N PRO A 94 -19.96 3.91 -5.45
CA PRO A 94 -18.74 4.71 -5.57
C PRO A 94 -18.91 6.20 -5.28
N ASP A 95 -20.10 6.77 -5.46
CA ASP A 95 -20.41 8.17 -5.12
C ASP A 95 -20.54 8.43 -3.61
N LYS A 96 -20.79 7.38 -2.82
CA LYS A 96 -20.78 7.40 -1.35
C LYS A 96 -19.48 6.83 -0.76
N MET A 97 -18.51 6.48 -1.61
CA MET A 97 -17.22 5.95 -1.20
C MET A 97 -16.18 7.07 -1.05
N ASP A 98 -15.53 7.11 0.11
CA ASP A 98 -14.36 7.94 0.37
C ASP A 98 -13.15 7.04 0.67
N VAL A 99 -11.96 7.41 0.20
CA VAL A 99 -10.70 6.71 0.53
C VAL A 99 -9.78 7.67 1.26
N ARG A 100 -9.33 7.28 2.45
CA ARG A 100 -8.39 8.07 3.25
C ARG A 100 -7.11 7.28 3.46
N VAL A 101 -6.01 7.82 2.97
CA VAL A 101 -4.68 7.36 3.30
C VAL A 101 -4.17 8.24 4.45
N ASP A 102 -4.23 7.70 5.66
CA ASP A 102 -3.87 8.44 6.88
C ASP A 102 -2.38 8.75 6.94
N THR A 103 -1.58 7.79 6.47
CA THR A 103 -0.12 7.87 6.39
C THR A 103 0.38 6.97 5.27
N ILE A 104 1.22 7.52 4.41
CA ILE A 104 2.24 6.81 3.65
C ILE A 104 3.57 7.28 4.22
N HIS A 105 4.47 6.36 4.53
CA HIS A 105 5.85 6.67 4.89
C HIS A 105 6.77 5.66 4.20
N LEU A 106 7.75 6.17 3.46
CA LEU A 106 8.79 5.39 2.78
C LEU A 106 10.14 6.02 3.10
N ALA A 107 11.09 5.24 3.58
CA ALA A 107 12.46 5.67 3.85
C ALA A 107 13.43 4.91 2.93
N LEU A 108 14.13 5.65 2.08
CA LEU A 108 15.06 5.17 1.06
C LEU A 108 16.44 5.73 1.40
N GLY A 109 17.23 5.01 2.19
CA GLY A 109 18.50 5.55 2.70
C GLY A 109 18.28 6.80 3.56
N ASN A 110 18.89 7.91 3.16
CA ASN A 110 18.72 9.24 3.78
C ASN A 110 17.48 9.97 3.25
N SER A 111 16.95 9.57 2.09
CA SER A 111 15.74 10.15 1.52
C SER A 111 14.48 9.59 2.18
N SER A 112 13.43 10.41 2.28
CA SER A 112 12.13 9.94 2.76
C SER A 112 10.96 10.63 2.08
N PHE A 113 9.87 9.87 1.95
CA PHE A 113 8.60 10.35 1.44
C PHE A 113 7.52 10.09 2.47
N SER A 114 6.73 11.11 2.79
CA SER A 114 5.56 10.96 3.65
C SER A 114 4.37 11.69 3.06
N SER A 115 3.20 11.06 3.07
CA SER A 115 1.99 11.67 2.50
C SER A 115 0.72 11.29 3.22
N LYS A 116 -0.27 12.17 3.16
CA LYS A 116 -1.66 11.92 3.52
C LYS A 116 -2.54 12.24 2.33
N LEU A 117 -3.41 11.30 1.97
CA LEU A 117 -4.30 11.45 0.82
C LEU A 117 -5.75 11.31 1.28
N LYS A 118 -6.63 12.13 0.72
CA LYS A 118 -8.09 12.00 0.91
C LYS A 118 -8.74 12.10 -0.45
N PHE A 119 -9.44 11.05 -0.83
CA PHE A 119 -10.31 11.00 -2.00
C PHE A 119 -11.75 10.97 -1.52
N LYS A 120 -12.59 11.84 -2.08
CA LYS A 120 -14.03 11.86 -1.81
C LYS A 120 -14.80 11.58 -3.08
N ASN A 121 -15.91 10.87 -2.96
CA ASN A 121 -16.80 10.54 -4.08
C ASN A 121 -16.02 9.87 -5.22
N MET A 122 -15.73 8.58 -5.09
CA MET A 122 -14.96 7.83 -6.10
C MET A 122 -15.62 7.74 -7.49
N LYS A 123 -16.90 8.11 -7.64
CA LYS A 123 -17.54 8.31 -8.95
C LYS A 123 -17.11 9.61 -9.63
N ASN A 124 -16.94 10.69 -8.87
CA ASN A 124 -16.46 12.01 -9.33
C ASN A 124 -15.40 12.52 -8.35
N PRO A 125 -14.17 11.96 -8.41
CA PRO A 125 -13.21 12.06 -7.32
C PRO A 125 -12.70 13.49 -7.15
N VAL A 126 -12.86 14.01 -5.94
CA VAL A 126 -12.13 15.19 -5.48
C VAL A 126 -11.07 14.71 -4.50
N PHE A 127 -9.82 15.11 -4.74
CA PHE A 127 -8.71 14.66 -3.91
C PHE A 127 -7.97 15.83 -3.23
N LYS A 128 -7.41 15.53 -2.06
CA LYS A 128 -6.44 16.37 -1.37
C LYS A 128 -5.23 15.51 -1.00
N ALA A 129 -4.04 16.04 -1.29
CA ALA A 129 -2.77 15.43 -0.95
C ALA A 129 -1.92 16.40 -0.13
N ASP A 130 -1.49 15.96 1.05
CA ASP A 130 -0.53 16.68 1.88
C ASP A 130 0.75 15.83 1.96
N SER A 131 1.78 16.22 1.21
CA SER A 131 3.02 15.44 1.04
C SER A 131 4.24 16.19 1.53
N ARG A 132 5.19 15.45 2.08
CA ARG A 132 6.53 15.91 2.45
C ARG A 132 7.54 14.97 1.82
N VAL A 133 8.52 15.54 1.14
CA VAL A 133 9.61 14.82 0.53
C VAL A 133 10.91 15.39 1.07
N TYR A 134 11.80 14.52 1.51
CA TYR A 134 13.18 14.83 1.82
C TYR A 134 14.03 14.01 0.87
N ILE A 135 14.90 14.69 0.12
CA ILE A 135 15.71 14.06 -0.92
C ILE A 135 17.16 14.39 -0.61
N ASP A 136 17.97 13.35 -0.48
CA ASP A 136 19.43 13.48 -0.50
C ASP A 136 19.87 13.50 -1.96
N LEU A 137 20.48 14.62 -2.39
CA LEU A 137 20.88 14.81 -3.77
C LEU A 137 21.98 13.84 -4.20
N ASP A 138 22.82 13.39 -3.27
CA ASP A 138 23.85 12.41 -3.58
C ASP A 138 23.21 11.06 -3.95
N GLU A 139 22.10 10.70 -3.30
CA GLU A 139 21.33 9.47 -3.57
C GLU A 139 20.56 9.54 -4.89
N VAL A 140 20.02 10.71 -5.26
CA VAL A 140 19.26 10.85 -6.51
C VAL A 140 20.11 11.23 -7.72
N SER A 141 21.34 11.73 -7.52
CA SER A 141 22.24 12.15 -8.60
C SER A 141 22.44 11.11 -9.70
N PRO A 142 22.55 9.78 -9.44
CA PRO A 142 22.73 8.79 -10.51
C PRO A 142 21.48 8.61 -11.38
N PHE A 143 20.33 9.13 -10.95
CA PHE A 143 19.04 9.03 -11.64
C PHE A 143 18.67 10.32 -12.39
N ILE A 144 19.41 11.41 -12.18
CA ILE A 144 19.20 12.65 -12.92
C ILE A 144 19.82 12.47 -14.31
N PRO A 145 19.04 12.56 -15.40
CA PRO A 145 19.58 12.46 -16.74
C PRO A 145 20.65 13.52 -16.97
N ASP A 146 21.78 13.15 -17.57
CA ASP A 146 22.85 14.08 -17.96
C ASP A 146 22.36 15.25 -18.83
N THR A 147 21.17 15.13 -19.45
CA THR A 147 20.55 16.16 -20.28
C THR A 147 19.94 17.33 -19.50
N LEU A 148 19.96 17.30 -18.16
CA LEU A 148 19.45 18.38 -17.30
C LEU A 148 20.55 19.20 -16.60
N VAL A 149 21.83 18.90 -16.87
CA VAL A 149 23.00 19.64 -16.39
C VAL A 149 23.62 20.46 -17.51
#